data_AF-J9FG88-F1
#
_entry.id   AF-J9FG88-F1
#
_cell.length_a   1.000
_cell.length_b   1.000
_cell.length_c   1.000
_cell.angle_alpha   90.00
_cell.angle_beta   90.00
_cell.angle_gamma   90.00
#
_symmetry.space_group_name_H-M   'P 1'
#
loop_
_entity.id
_entity.type
_entity.pdbx_description
1 polymer ?
#
loop_
_entity_poly.entity_id
_entity_poly.type
_entity_poly.pdbx_seq_one_letter_code
_entity_poly.pdbx_strand_id
1 'polypeptide(L)'
;HWSTSIYIAIIYVCLIHALQRYQRTRKAWNLRLPLCIWNAILSVFSLIATIRFGEEFYSTLTTRPFVHSVCYSISPFQPAAAWAFAFATSKVVELGDTIFLLMRKKPLIFLHWYHHAVVLIYSWNAAIELTASGRWFIMMNFFVHSIMYAYYSITALGIRLPKLLSMCVTVLQTSQMLVGVLISIVVLKQKLKNAPKPEH
;
A
#
# COMPACT_ATOMS: atom_id res chain seq x y z
N HIS A 1 11.26 -14.03 -8.30
CA HIS A 1 10.89 -14.85 -7.13
C HIS A 1 9.55 -14.37 -6.54
N TRP A 2 8.43 -14.78 -7.14
CA TRP A 2 7.07 -14.43 -6.68
C TRP A 2 6.65 -15.22 -5.42
N SER A 3 7.30 -16.35 -5.16
CA SER A 3 7.07 -17.18 -3.98
C SER A 3 7.43 -16.49 -2.66
N THR A 4 8.37 -15.53 -2.68
CA THR A 4 8.83 -14.80 -1.49
C THR A 4 7.68 -14.07 -0.78
N SER A 5 6.78 -13.41 -1.50
CA SER A 5 5.64 -12.72 -0.89
C SER A 5 4.63 -13.67 -0.26
N ILE A 6 4.49 -14.88 -0.81
CA ILE A 6 3.62 -15.91 -0.24
C ILE A 6 4.20 -16.41 1.09
N TYR A 7 5.50 -16.68 1.15
CA TYR A 7 6.16 -17.06 2.41
C TYR A 7 6.02 -15.96 3.47
N ILE A 8 6.23 -14.69 3.10
CA ILE A 8 6.05 -13.55 4.02
C ILE A 8 4.60 -13.46 4.51
N ALA A 9 3.61 -13.62 3.63
CA ALA A 9 2.20 -13.59 4.00
C ALA A 9 1.82 -14.74 4.95
N ILE A 10 2.30 -15.96 4.71
CA ILE A 10 2.09 -17.11 5.60
C ILE A 10 2.72 -16.84 6.97
N ILE A 11 3.97 -16.38 7.00
CA ILE A 11 4.67 -16.03 8.25
C ILE A 11 3.90 -14.94 9.01
N TYR A 12 3.41 -13.92 8.31
CA TYR A 12 2.62 -12.83 8.90
C TYR A 12 1.32 -13.34 9.55
N VAL A 13 0.57 -14.22 8.85
CA VAL A 13 -0.66 -14.81 9.40
C VAL A 13 -0.35 -15.67 10.63
N CYS A 14 0.69 -16.52 10.57
CA CYS A 14 1.13 -17.30 11.71
C CYS A 14 1.54 -16.41 12.90
N LEU A 15 2.30 -15.34 12.63
CA LEU A 15 2.74 -14.37 13.62
C LEU A 15 1.57 -13.68 14.30
N ILE A 16 0.54 -13.26 13.56
CA ILE A 16 -0.68 -12.67 14.13
C ILE A 16 -1.33 -13.61 15.14
N HIS A 17 -1.56 -14.87 14.76
CA HIS A 17 -2.24 -15.84 15.62
C HIS A 17 -1.40 -16.19 16.85
N ALA A 18 -0.08 -16.34 16.68
CA ALA A 18 0.86 -16.57 17.78
C ALA A 18 0.88 -15.38 18.75
N LEU A 19 0.97 -14.15 18.23
CA LEU A 19 1.03 -12.93 19.02
C LEU A 19 -0.31 -12.66 19.73
N GLN A 20 -1.45 -12.93 19.08
CA GLN A 20 -2.77 -12.90 19.71
C GLN A 20 -2.85 -13.86 20.90
N ARG A 21 -2.39 -15.10 20.72
CA ARG A 21 -2.38 -16.11 21.80
C ARG A 21 -1.46 -15.69 22.94
N TYR A 22 -0.28 -15.15 22.64
CA TYR A 22 0.67 -14.63 23.63
C TYR A 22 0.11 -13.43 24.41
N GLN A 23 -0.57 -12.50 23.72
CA GLN A 23 -1.14 -11.29 24.32
C GLN A 23 -2.38 -11.57 25.20
N ARG A 24 -3.04 -12.73 25.08
CA ARG A 24 -4.23 -13.07 25.91
C ARG A 24 -3.95 -12.94 27.40
N THR A 25 -2.77 -13.36 27.86
CA THR A 25 -2.40 -13.39 29.30
C THR A 25 -1.68 -12.14 29.79
N ARG A 26 -1.38 -11.16 28.94
CA ARG A 26 -0.59 -9.95 29.28
C ARG A 26 -1.45 -8.69 29.41
N LYS A 27 -0.93 -7.62 30.00
CA LYS A 27 -1.60 -6.29 30.01
C LYS A 27 -1.28 -5.53 28.72
N ALA A 28 -2.16 -4.62 28.28
CA ALA A 28 -1.94 -3.81 27.08
C ALA A 28 -0.74 -2.88 27.24
N TRP A 29 0.10 -2.76 26.20
CA TRP A 29 1.31 -1.93 26.26
C TRP A 29 1.01 -0.48 25.88
N ASN A 30 1.68 0.48 26.55
CA ASN A 30 1.59 1.89 26.20
C ASN A 30 2.59 2.24 25.10
N LEU A 31 2.23 1.91 23.84
CA LEU A 31 3.06 2.14 22.66
C LEU A 31 2.72 3.43 21.92
N ARG A 32 2.24 4.47 22.61
CA ARG A 32 1.82 5.73 21.96
C ARG A 32 2.97 6.42 21.21
N LEU A 33 4.10 6.61 21.89
CA LEU A 33 5.26 7.27 21.29
C LEU A 33 5.89 6.43 20.15
N PRO A 34 6.14 5.11 20.32
CA PRO A 34 6.59 4.26 19.21
C PRO A 34 5.66 4.29 18.00
N LEU A 35 4.34 4.23 18.23
CA LEU A 35 3.35 4.30 17.15
C LEU A 35 3.34 5.67 16.45
N CYS A 36 3.51 6.75 17.22
CA CYS A 36 3.61 8.10 16.66
C CYS A 36 4.83 8.23 15.73
N ILE A 37 6.00 7.79 16.20
CA ILE A 37 7.26 7.81 15.43
C ILE A 37 7.12 6.94 14.19
N TRP A 38 6.59 5.74 14.35
CA TRP A 38 6.33 4.81 13.25
C TRP A 38 5.46 5.43 12.16
N ASN A 39 4.31 5.99 12.53
CA ASN A 39 3.42 6.66 11.60
C ASN A 39 4.06 7.91 10.98
N ALA A 40 4.87 8.66 11.73
CA ALA A 40 5.58 9.83 11.20
C ALA A 40 6.60 9.42 10.13
N ILE A 41 7.37 8.36 10.37
CA ILE A 41 8.33 7.82 9.40
C ILE A 41 7.61 7.37 8.13
N LEU A 42 6.51 6.63 8.25
CA LEU A 42 5.73 6.17 7.09
C LEU A 42 5.10 7.33 6.32
N SER A 43 4.65 8.38 7.01
CA SER A 43 4.11 9.59 6.38
C SER A 43 5.17 10.34 5.58
N VAL A 44 6.35 10.58 6.17
CA VAL A 44 7.47 11.26 5.49
C VAL A 44 7.97 10.43 4.30
N PHE A 45 8.14 9.12 4.48
CA PHE A 45 8.50 8.22 3.39
C PHE A 45 7.49 8.30 2.23
N SER A 46 6.20 8.23 2.54
CA SER A 46 5.13 8.30 1.53
C SER A 46 5.07 9.67 0.85
N LEU A 47 5.37 10.76 1.55
CA LEU A 47 5.43 12.10 0.99
C LEU A 47 6.60 12.26 0.01
N ILE A 48 7.81 11.83 0.40
CA ILE A 48 8.99 11.86 -0.48
C ILE A 48 8.74 10.99 -1.70
N ALA A 49 8.18 9.79 -1.51
CA ALA A 49 7.84 8.88 -2.59
C ALA A 49 6.78 9.50 -3.53
N THR A 50 5.77 10.18 -3.00
CA THR A 50 4.76 10.91 -3.81
C THR A 50 5.41 11.98 -4.68
N ILE A 51 6.33 12.78 -4.13
CA ILE A 51 6.99 13.86 -4.89
C ILE A 51 7.89 13.27 -5.97
N ARG A 52 8.79 12.34 -5.60
CA ARG A 52 9.80 11.79 -6.51
C ARG A 52 9.22 10.88 -7.58
N PHE A 53 8.27 10.03 -7.20
CA PHE A 53 7.53 9.24 -8.18
C PHE A 53 6.59 10.16 -8.99
N GLY A 54 6.11 11.24 -8.38
CA GLY A 54 5.23 12.27 -8.94
C GLY A 54 5.82 12.97 -10.14
N GLU A 55 7.05 13.44 -10.00
CA GLU A 55 7.81 14.12 -11.06
C GLU A 55 7.91 13.25 -12.32
N GLU A 56 8.30 11.98 -12.17
CA GLU A 56 8.42 11.03 -13.27
C GLU A 56 7.06 10.67 -13.89
N PHE A 57 6.03 10.51 -13.05
CA PHE A 57 4.68 10.20 -13.49
C PHE A 57 4.05 11.36 -14.28
N TYR A 58 4.21 12.60 -13.79
CA TYR A 58 3.73 13.81 -14.46
C TYR A 58 4.45 14.05 -15.79
N SER A 59 5.77 13.86 -15.81
CA SER A 59 6.57 13.92 -17.04
C SER A 59 6.08 12.90 -18.07
N THR A 60 5.84 11.65 -17.65
CA THR A 60 5.33 10.57 -18.51
C THR A 60 3.92 10.88 -19.06
N LEU A 61 3.03 11.46 -18.25
CA LEU A 61 1.67 11.82 -18.67
C LEU A 61 1.62 12.97 -19.68
N THR A 62 2.56 13.91 -19.59
CA THR A 62 2.58 15.11 -20.44
C THR A 62 3.34 14.90 -21.75
N THR A 63 4.31 13.97 -21.80
CA THR A 63 5.10 13.70 -23.00
C THR A 63 4.68 12.46 -23.79
N ARG A 64 3.84 11.57 -23.24
CA ARG A 64 3.42 10.33 -23.92
C ARG A 64 1.90 10.14 -23.90
N PRO A 65 1.29 9.59 -24.96
CA PRO A 65 -0.14 9.32 -24.99
C PRO A 65 -0.54 8.34 -23.88
N PHE A 66 -1.74 8.51 -23.32
CA PHE A 66 -2.28 7.78 -22.17
C PHE A 66 -2.15 6.25 -22.30
N VAL A 67 -2.23 5.74 -23.53
CA VAL A 67 -2.09 4.31 -23.86
C VAL A 67 -0.67 3.79 -23.57
N HIS A 68 0.37 4.60 -23.78
CA HIS A 68 1.76 4.23 -23.43
C HIS A 68 2.00 4.24 -21.91
N SER A 69 1.34 5.13 -21.15
CA SER A 69 1.45 5.16 -19.68
C SER A 69 0.81 3.94 -18.99
N VAL A 70 -0.12 3.26 -19.67
CA VAL A 70 -0.83 2.08 -19.15
C VAL A 70 -0.30 0.77 -19.75
N CYS A 71 0.38 0.81 -20.91
CA CYS A 71 0.89 -0.39 -21.59
C CYS A 71 2.42 -0.61 -21.50
N TYR A 72 3.25 0.41 -21.23
CA TYR A 72 4.71 0.24 -21.18
C TYR A 72 5.26 0.07 -19.76
N SER A 73 5.97 -1.04 -19.54
CA SER A 73 6.65 -1.37 -18.28
C SER A 73 7.62 -0.26 -17.86
N ILE A 74 7.83 -0.11 -16.54
CA ILE A 74 8.85 0.81 -16.00
C ILE A 74 10.21 0.34 -16.50
N SER A 75 10.98 1.24 -17.13
CA SER A 75 12.35 0.91 -17.51
C SER A 75 13.15 0.64 -16.22
N PRO A 76 13.83 -0.51 -16.10
CA PRO A 76 14.52 -0.90 -14.87
C PRO A 76 15.67 0.05 -14.48
N PHE A 77 16.13 0.89 -15.41
CA PHE A 77 17.19 1.89 -15.19
C PHE A 77 16.67 3.27 -14.77
N GLN A 78 15.35 3.45 -14.66
CA GLN A 78 14.76 4.71 -14.21
C GLN A 78 14.53 4.73 -12.69
N PRO A 79 14.63 5.91 -12.04
CA PRO A 79 14.32 6.06 -10.62
C PRO A 79 12.95 5.51 -10.21
N ALA A 80 11.97 5.50 -11.11
CA ALA A 80 10.66 4.91 -10.88
C ALA A 80 10.69 3.42 -10.53
N ALA A 81 11.63 2.63 -11.05
CA ALA A 81 11.74 1.21 -10.73
C ALA A 81 12.17 1.03 -9.26
N ALA A 82 13.12 1.85 -8.80
CA ALA A 82 13.55 1.86 -7.41
C ALA A 82 12.40 2.26 -6.46
N TRP A 83 11.60 3.27 -6.83
CA TRP A 83 10.43 3.68 -6.04
C TRP A 83 9.29 2.66 -6.06
N ALA A 84 9.09 1.94 -7.17
CA ALA A 84 8.14 0.82 -7.24
C ALA A 84 8.58 -0.38 -6.36
N PHE A 85 9.89 -0.65 -6.30
CA PHE A 85 10.42 -1.63 -5.36
C PHE A 85 10.31 -1.15 -3.90
N ALA A 86 10.58 0.13 -3.65
CA ALA A 86 10.39 0.74 -2.34
C ALA A 86 8.93 0.69 -1.89
N PHE A 87 7.97 0.82 -2.82
CA PHE A 87 6.55 0.61 -2.58
C PHE A 87 6.25 -0.83 -2.12
N ALA A 88 6.74 -1.83 -2.86
CA ALA A 88 6.55 -3.23 -2.46
C ALA A 88 7.16 -3.53 -1.09
N THR A 89 8.33 -2.92 -0.81
CA THR A 89 9.00 -3.03 0.49
C THR A 89 8.19 -2.32 1.60
N SER A 90 7.57 -1.17 1.31
CA SER A 90 6.73 -0.47 2.28
C SER A 90 5.56 -1.34 2.74
N LYS A 91 4.98 -2.17 1.87
CA LYS A 91 3.91 -3.10 2.25
C LYS A 91 4.34 -4.15 3.26
N VAL A 92 5.60 -4.57 3.24
CA VAL A 92 6.18 -5.44 4.28
C VAL A 92 6.30 -4.67 5.59
N VAL A 93 6.77 -3.42 5.54
CA VAL A 93 6.90 -2.56 6.72
C VAL A 93 5.53 -2.31 7.35
N GLU A 94 4.51 -1.99 6.56
CA GLU A 94 3.13 -1.72 7.01
C GLU A 94 2.49 -2.88 7.78
N LEU A 95 2.98 -4.12 7.64
CA LEU A 95 2.56 -5.25 8.50
C LEU A 95 2.79 -4.98 10.00
N GLY A 96 3.74 -4.10 10.31
CA GLY A 96 4.00 -3.61 11.66
C GLY A 96 2.79 -2.91 12.29
N ASP A 97 1.90 -2.29 11.51
CA ASP A 97 0.67 -1.64 12.03
C ASP A 97 -0.21 -2.65 12.78
N THR A 98 -0.32 -3.85 12.23
CA THR A 98 -1.05 -4.96 12.83
C THR A 98 -0.39 -5.40 14.14
N ILE A 99 0.94 -5.45 14.19
CA ILE A 99 1.69 -5.79 15.39
C ILE A 99 1.42 -4.74 16.49
N PHE A 100 1.51 -3.45 16.17
CA PHE A 100 1.17 -2.38 17.13
C PHE A 100 -0.27 -2.46 17.62
N LEU A 101 -1.22 -2.78 16.74
CA LEU A 101 -2.63 -2.95 17.10
C LEU A 101 -2.82 -4.10 18.10
N LEU A 102 -2.21 -5.25 17.81
CA LEU A 102 -2.23 -6.44 18.67
C LEU A 102 -1.59 -6.18 20.03
N MET A 103 -0.43 -5.52 20.05
CA MET A 103 0.28 -5.21 21.30
C MET A 103 -0.46 -4.22 22.20
N ARG A 104 -1.32 -3.39 21.61
CA ARG A 104 -2.22 -2.47 22.31
C ARG A 104 -3.56 -3.09 22.67
N LYS A 105 -3.78 -4.38 22.38
CA LYS A 105 -5.05 -5.09 22.57
C LYS A 105 -6.25 -4.42 21.90
N LYS A 106 -6.02 -3.78 20.75
CA LYS A 106 -7.09 -3.23 19.94
C LYS A 106 -7.70 -4.33 19.07
N PRO A 107 -9.01 -4.28 18.78
CA PRO A 107 -9.67 -5.32 17.99
C PRO A 107 -9.07 -5.35 16.59
N LEU A 108 -8.50 -6.50 16.20
CA LEU A 108 -8.01 -6.73 14.86
C LEU A 108 -9.17 -7.24 14.00
N ILE A 109 -9.71 -6.37 13.14
CA ILE A 109 -10.79 -6.75 12.21
C ILE A 109 -10.23 -7.63 11.08
N PHE A 110 -11.05 -8.59 10.60
CA PHE A 110 -10.67 -9.49 9.51
C PHE A 110 -10.18 -8.74 8.27
N LEU A 111 -10.92 -7.70 7.89
CA LEU A 111 -10.62 -6.91 6.70
C LEU A 111 -9.21 -6.31 6.73
N HIS A 112 -8.71 -5.89 7.91
CA HIS A 112 -7.41 -5.23 8.02
C HIS A 112 -6.27 -6.19 7.68
N TRP A 113 -6.13 -7.29 8.42
CA TRP A 113 -5.00 -8.22 8.20
C TRP A 113 -5.12 -8.96 6.86
N TYR A 114 -6.34 -9.26 6.42
CA TYR A 114 -6.58 -9.86 5.11
C TYR A 114 -6.15 -8.90 3.99
N HIS A 115 -6.56 -7.63 4.07
CA HIS A 115 -6.15 -6.60 3.12
C HIS A 115 -4.64 -6.43 3.07
N HIS A 116 -3.97 -6.33 4.22
CA HIS A 116 -2.50 -6.21 4.27
C HIS A 116 -1.79 -7.41 3.63
N ALA A 117 -2.28 -8.63 3.84
CA ALA A 117 -1.72 -9.82 3.21
C ALA A 117 -1.92 -9.82 1.68
N VAL A 118 -3.13 -9.52 1.20
CA VAL A 118 -3.44 -9.51 -0.24
C VAL A 118 -2.71 -8.39 -0.97
N VAL A 119 -2.71 -7.17 -0.43
CA VAL A 119 -2.00 -6.03 -1.02
C VAL A 119 -0.50 -6.26 -1.06
N LEU A 120 0.08 -6.92 -0.04
CA LEU A 120 1.49 -7.30 -0.07
C LEU A 120 1.79 -8.23 -1.25
N ILE A 121 1.06 -9.35 -1.38
CA ILE A 121 1.27 -10.31 -2.47
C ILE A 121 1.09 -9.64 -3.84
N TYR A 122 0.03 -8.85 -3.98
CA TYR A 122 -0.26 -8.15 -5.22
C TYR A 122 0.84 -7.13 -5.57
N SER A 123 1.24 -6.29 -4.62
CA SER A 123 2.28 -5.27 -4.83
C SER A 123 3.64 -5.86 -5.16
N TRP A 124 4.00 -6.97 -4.52
CA TRP A 124 5.26 -7.68 -4.77
C TRP A 124 5.30 -8.28 -6.18
N ASN A 125 4.20 -8.92 -6.60
CA ASN A 125 4.11 -9.44 -7.97
C ASN A 125 4.11 -8.31 -9.00
N ALA A 126 3.35 -7.24 -8.74
CA ALA A 126 3.27 -6.08 -9.62
C ALA A 126 4.62 -5.35 -9.79
N ALA A 127 5.43 -5.29 -8.72
CA ALA A 127 6.76 -4.71 -8.75
C ALA A 127 7.77 -5.56 -9.53
N ILE A 128 7.71 -6.89 -9.40
CA ILE A 128 8.56 -7.81 -10.17
C ILE A 128 8.20 -7.79 -11.65
N GLU A 129 6.91 -7.79 -11.98
CA GLU A 129 6.43 -7.74 -13.37
C GLU A 129 6.51 -6.33 -13.99
N LEU A 130 6.94 -5.32 -13.22
CA LEU A 130 7.02 -3.90 -13.63
C LEU A 130 5.76 -3.44 -14.35
N THR A 131 4.60 -3.91 -13.87
CA THR A 131 3.32 -3.70 -14.56
C THR A 131 3.03 -2.22 -14.74
N ALA A 132 2.80 -1.81 -15.98
CA ALA A 132 2.57 -0.42 -16.37
C ALA A 132 1.37 0.21 -15.63
N SER A 133 0.30 -0.57 -15.43
CA SER A 133 -0.87 -0.18 -14.64
C SER A 133 -0.58 0.04 -13.15
N GLY A 134 0.48 -0.59 -12.63
CA GLY A 134 0.91 -0.44 -11.25
C GLY A 134 1.32 0.99 -10.90
N ARG A 135 1.80 1.78 -11.88
CA ARG A 135 2.24 3.18 -11.67
C ARG A 135 1.13 4.06 -11.07
N TRP A 136 -0.06 4.00 -11.65
CA TRP A 136 -1.21 4.78 -11.17
C TRP A 136 -1.61 4.39 -9.75
N PHE A 137 -1.60 3.08 -9.46
CA PHE A 137 -1.93 2.56 -8.14
C PHE A 137 -0.89 2.97 -7.09
N ILE A 138 0.40 2.84 -7.41
CA ILE A 138 1.53 3.23 -6.54
C ILE A 138 1.43 4.72 -6.19
N MET A 139 1.21 5.58 -7.19
CA MET A 139 1.09 7.02 -7.00
C MET A 139 -0.02 7.39 -6.03
N MET A 140 -1.24 6.93 -6.34
CA MET A 140 -2.42 7.22 -5.55
C MET A 140 -2.27 6.68 -4.11
N ASN A 141 -1.65 5.51 -3.96
CA ASN A 141 -1.42 4.92 -2.65
C ASN A 141 -0.41 5.72 -1.83
N PHE A 142 0.73 6.13 -2.39
CA PHE A 142 1.69 6.99 -1.71
C PHE A 142 1.06 8.31 -1.26
N PHE A 143 0.27 8.95 -2.14
CA PHE A 143 -0.43 10.18 -1.80
C PHE A 143 -1.39 9.98 -0.63
N VAL A 144 -2.29 8.99 -0.70
CA VAL A 144 -3.26 8.71 0.38
C VAL A 144 -2.55 8.27 1.67
N HIS A 145 -1.49 7.46 1.59
CA HIS A 145 -0.71 7.01 2.76
C HIS A 145 0.03 8.17 3.44
N SER A 146 0.52 9.15 2.68
CA SER A 146 1.15 10.35 3.26
C SER A 146 0.18 11.09 4.20
N ILE A 147 -1.07 11.27 3.78
CA ILE A 147 -2.14 11.96 4.53
C ILE A 147 -2.65 11.08 5.68
N MET A 148 -2.92 9.80 5.41
CA MET A 148 -3.43 8.86 6.40
C MET A 148 -2.47 8.70 7.57
N TYR A 149 -1.18 8.46 7.30
CA TYR A 149 -0.20 8.27 8.36
C TYR A 149 0.11 9.57 9.10
N ALA A 150 0.06 10.73 8.43
CA ALA A 150 0.15 12.02 9.12
C ALA A 150 -0.99 12.17 10.15
N TYR A 151 -2.22 11.87 9.74
CA TYR A 151 -3.39 11.88 10.63
C TYR A 151 -3.22 10.89 11.80
N TYR A 152 -2.74 9.68 11.56
CA TYR A 152 -2.49 8.69 12.61
C TYR A 152 -1.34 9.04 13.55
N SER A 153 -0.30 9.73 13.06
CA SER A 153 0.79 10.23 13.91
C SER A 153 0.28 11.29 14.88
N ILE A 154 -0.48 12.28 14.38
CA ILE A 154 -1.06 13.36 15.20
C ILE A 154 -2.04 12.80 16.24
N THR A 155 -2.92 11.87 15.84
CA THR A 155 -3.87 11.25 16.77
C THR A 155 -3.19 10.33 17.79
N ALA A 156 -2.03 9.74 17.48
CA ALA A 156 -1.25 8.95 18.44
C ALA A 156 -0.65 9.80 19.59
N LEU A 157 -0.40 11.10 19.36
CA LEU A 157 -0.02 12.07 20.40
C LEU A 157 -1.17 12.41 21.36
N GLY A 158 -2.40 11.94 21.09
CA GLY A 158 -3.58 12.25 21.89
C GLY A 158 -4.28 13.55 21.48
N ILE A 159 -3.84 14.19 20.39
CA ILE A 159 -4.48 15.37 19.82
C ILE A 159 -5.80 14.93 19.16
N ARG A 160 -6.91 15.51 19.60
CA ARG A 160 -8.24 15.25 19.03
C ARG A 160 -8.44 16.15 17.81
N LEU A 161 -8.26 15.58 16.64
CA LEU A 161 -8.53 16.26 15.37
C LEU A 161 -10.05 16.34 15.09
N PRO A 162 -10.50 17.34 14.30
CA PRO A 162 -11.90 17.45 13.89
C PRO A 162 -12.39 16.19 13.19
N LYS A 163 -13.65 15.81 13.47
CA LYS A 163 -14.31 14.65 12.83
C LYS A 163 -14.30 14.74 11.30
N LEU A 164 -14.34 15.95 10.75
CA LEU A 164 -14.21 16.20 9.31
C LEU A 164 -12.93 15.60 8.74
N LEU A 165 -11.78 15.78 9.39
CA LEU A 165 -10.51 15.21 8.90
C LEU A 165 -10.53 13.68 8.90
N SER A 166 -11.09 13.07 9.95
CA SER A 166 -11.28 11.62 9.99
C SER A 166 -12.14 11.13 8.84
N MET A 167 -13.23 11.84 8.52
CA MET A 167 -14.11 11.49 7.41
C MET A 167 -13.40 11.68 6.06
N CYS A 168 -12.65 12.76 5.87
CA CYS A 168 -11.85 12.98 4.66
C CYS A 168 -10.85 11.84 4.42
N VAL A 169 -10.13 11.40 5.46
CA VAL A 169 -9.20 10.27 5.34
C VAL A 169 -9.93 9.00 4.92
N THR A 170 -11.08 8.69 5.53
CA THR A 170 -11.88 7.51 5.15
C THR A 170 -12.41 7.61 3.72
N VAL A 171 -12.86 8.79 3.29
CA VAL A 171 -13.32 9.02 1.91
C VAL A 171 -12.17 8.83 0.94
N LEU A 172 -10.99 9.38 1.22
CA LEU A 172 -9.80 9.21 0.37
C LEU A 172 -9.37 7.74 0.24
N GLN A 173 -9.37 6.99 1.35
CA GLN A 173 -9.04 5.56 1.34
C GLN A 173 -10.05 4.72 0.56
N THR A 174 -11.34 4.99 0.74
CA THR A 174 -12.40 4.27 0.04
C THR A 174 -12.42 4.61 -1.45
N SER A 175 -12.24 5.89 -1.81
CA SER A 175 -12.10 6.29 -3.21
C SER A 175 -10.88 5.67 -3.88
N GLN A 176 -9.75 5.58 -3.17
CA GLN A 176 -8.55 4.91 -3.67
C GLN A 176 -8.83 3.44 -4.04
N MET A 177 -9.56 2.71 -3.18
CA MET A 177 -9.91 1.33 -3.46
C MET A 177 -10.79 1.22 -4.71
N LEU A 178 -11.82 2.06 -4.84
CA LEU A 178 -12.72 2.07 -5.99
C LEU A 178 -11.99 2.36 -7.30
N VAL A 179 -11.13 3.39 -7.32
CA VAL A 179 -10.32 3.76 -8.48
C VAL A 179 -9.35 2.62 -8.85
N GLY A 180 -8.73 1.99 -7.85
CA GLY A 180 -7.84 0.83 -8.05
C GLY A 180 -8.55 -0.35 -8.71
N VAL A 181 -9.78 -0.65 -8.31
CA VAL A 181 -10.61 -1.69 -8.94
C VAL A 181 -10.96 -1.33 -10.39
N LEU A 182 -11.36 -0.08 -10.66
CA LEU A 182 -11.69 0.38 -12.00
C LEU A 182 -10.50 0.26 -12.96
N ILE A 183 -9.32 0.69 -12.54
CA ILE A 183 -8.09 0.57 -13.33
C ILE A 183 -7.79 -0.91 -13.62
N SER A 184 -7.95 -1.78 -12.62
CA SER A 184 -7.73 -3.23 -12.78
C SER A 184 -8.68 -3.85 -13.81
N ILE A 185 -9.95 -3.44 -13.82
CA ILE A 185 -10.94 -3.89 -14.81
C ILE A 185 -10.58 -3.41 -16.22
N VAL A 186 -10.16 -2.15 -16.37
CA VAL A 186 -9.73 -1.60 -17.67
C VAL A 186 -8.54 -2.38 -18.22
N VAL A 187 -7.56 -2.67 -17.38
CA VAL A 187 -6.37 -3.46 -17.74
C VAL A 187 -6.76 -4.89 -18.14
N LEU A 188 -7.66 -5.53 -17.39
CA LEU A 188 -8.15 -6.86 -17.73
C LEU A 188 -8.85 -6.87 -19.10
N LYS A 189 -9.74 -5.90 -19.35
CA LYS A 189 -10.39 -5.76 -20.67
C LYS A 189 -9.39 -5.56 -21.80
N GLN A 190 -8.33 -4.78 -21.57
CA GLN A 190 -7.29 -4.55 -22.57
C GLN A 190 -6.46 -5.81 -22.82
N LYS A 191 -6.10 -6.57 -21.77
CA LYS A 191 -5.42 -7.86 -21.89
C LYS A 191 -6.26 -8.88 -22.67
N LEU A 192 -7.57 -8.95 -22.41
CA LEU A 192 -8.48 -9.85 -23.12
C LEU A 192 -8.66 -9.48 -24.59
N LYS A 193 -8.69 -8.18 -24.93
CA LYS A 193 -8.74 -7.73 -26.33
C LYS A 193 -7.46 -8.05 -27.11
N ASN A 194 -6.32 -8.02 -26.43
CA ASN A 194 -5.01 -8.29 -27.02
C ASN A 194 -4.57 -9.76 -26.90
N ALA A 195 -5.40 -10.63 -26.28
CA ALA A 195 -5.10 -12.04 -26.18
C ALA A 195 -5.22 -12.68 -27.58
N PRO A 196 -4.26 -13.52 -28.00
CA PRO A 196 -4.37 -14.24 -29.26
C PRO A 196 -5.66 -15.05 -29.23
N LYS A 197 -6.53 -14.83 -30.22
CA LYS A 197 -7.72 -15.66 -30.40
C LYS A 197 -7.23 -17.08 -30.73
N PRO A 198 -7.85 -18.13 -30.18
CA PRO A 198 -7.54 -19.48 -30.63
C PRO A 198 -7.83 -19.55 -32.13
N GLU A 199 -6.81 -19.92 -32.92
CA GLU A 199 -6.97 -20.26 -34.33
C GLU A 199 -7.91 -21.47 -34.40
N HIS A 200 -9.03 -21.31 -35.10
CA HIS A 200 -9.97 -22.38 -35.44
C HIS A 200 -9.62 -22.94 -36.81
#